data_AF-A0A7G6T024-F1
#
_entry.id   AF-A0A7G6T024-F1
#
_cell.length_a   1.000
_cell.length_b   1.000
_cell.length_c   1.000
_cell.angle_alpha   90.00
_cell.angle_beta   90.00
_cell.angle_gamma   90.00
#
_symmetry.space_group_name_H-M   'P 1'
#
loop_
_entity.id
_entity.type
_entity.pdbx_description
1 polymer ?
#
loop_
_entity_poly.entity_id
_entity_poly.type
_entity_poly.pdbx_seq_one_letter_code
_entity_poly.pdbx_strand_id
1 'polypeptide(L)'
;MNPIKPSAKVHCHRNSRNLQRELFEDNEKVFHFRLKEPIAPEILSNVIDYARAEIGARYSLLEASRLVRGARKPGSKRQFCSRLVARVYKRAGIDLVPNADYCSPEDLRLSSLLVEVPVSTETVSAEELEWWRAHDNPIQAMHQAQNAVLDAARSVDPDVESFNDLYSLLVNRPDADQVMAAALRGSGYLDVWRMETDLHPWRYDLGLIDRMTESQEELREYCIDTIKEAYSGGVRFAVNLVQLQALNREHPRESLRLQIELYQTLVRNDQLRREVAYAWLSKHYPDDLKRHMEQIELHSAYW
;
A
#
# COMPACT_ATOMS: atom_id res chain seq x y z
N MET A 1 1.22 48.66 10.38
CA MET A 1 1.54 47.27 10.81
C MET A 1 0.46 46.36 10.26
N ASN A 2 0.79 45.57 9.24
CA ASN A 2 -0.14 44.61 8.64
C ASN A 2 -0.12 43.31 9.46
N PRO A 3 -1.26 42.76 9.90
CA PRO A 3 -1.29 41.51 10.61
C PRO A 3 -0.99 40.37 9.63
N ILE A 4 0.08 39.63 9.93
CA ILE A 4 0.48 38.41 9.24
C ILE A 4 -0.63 37.37 9.51
N LYS A 5 -1.36 36.97 8.46
CA LYS A 5 -2.31 35.85 8.52
C LYS A 5 -1.53 34.55 8.82
N PRO A 6 -2.00 33.69 9.74
CA PRO A 6 -1.44 32.36 9.86
C PRO A 6 -1.85 31.56 8.62
N SER A 7 -0.92 31.33 7.70
CA SER A 7 -1.09 30.32 6.67
C SER A 7 -0.90 28.96 7.34
N ALA A 8 -2.00 28.33 7.74
CA ALA A 8 -1.97 26.90 8.05
C ALA A 8 -1.68 26.17 6.72
N LYS A 9 -0.41 25.86 6.48
CA LYS A 9 -0.03 24.89 5.45
C LYS A 9 -0.46 23.53 5.98
N VAL A 10 -1.57 23.01 5.49
CA VAL A 10 -1.90 21.60 5.66
C VAL A 10 -0.92 20.81 4.79
N HIS A 11 0.14 20.29 5.41
CA HIS A 11 1.07 19.35 4.77
C HIS A 11 0.44 17.96 4.76
N CYS A 12 -0.51 17.76 3.84
CA CYS A 12 -1.06 16.44 3.58
C CYS A 12 -0.04 15.62 2.76
N HIS A 13 0.75 14.82 3.46
CA HIS A 13 1.68 13.88 2.85
C HIS A 13 0.90 12.72 2.20
N ARG A 14 1.29 12.42 0.96
CA ARG A 14 0.39 11.93 -0.09
C ARG A 14 0.58 10.44 -0.43
N ASN A 15 0.98 9.57 0.51
CA ASN A 15 1.28 8.18 0.14
C ASN A 15 0.93 7.21 1.26
N SER A 16 0.74 5.94 0.90
CA SER A 16 0.72 4.79 1.81
C SER A 16 2.09 4.62 2.50
N ARG A 17 2.45 5.60 3.31
CA ARG A 17 3.59 5.53 4.22
C ARG A 17 3.10 4.81 5.46
N ASN A 18 3.96 4.00 6.04
CA ASN A 18 3.63 3.37 7.31
C ASN A 18 3.48 4.50 8.35
N LEU A 19 2.28 4.66 8.93
CA LEU A 19 2.01 5.71 9.92
C LEU A 19 2.95 5.64 11.13
N GLN A 20 3.45 4.45 11.46
CA GLN A 20 4.43 4.24 12.53
C GLN A 20 5.82 4.80 12.19
N ARG A 21 6.05 5.17 10.92
CA ARG A 21 7.33 5.63 10.38
C ARG A 21 7.29 7.09 9.96
N GLU A 22 6.18 7.78 10.19
CA GLU A 22 6.05 9.19 9.87
C GLU A 22 6.56 10.07 10.99
N LEU A 23 7.43 11.01 10.62
CA LEU A 23 7.94 12.03 11.50
C LEU A 23 6.99 13.23 11.46
N PHE A 24 6.64 13.73 12.64
CA PHE A 24 5.86 14.94 12.82
C PHE A 24 6.72 15.99 13.50
N GLU A 25 6.53 17.25 13.12
CA GLU A 25 7.15 18.37 13.82
C GLU A 25 6.45 18.60 15.17
N ASP A 26 7.17 19.12 16.17
CA ASP A 26 6.63 19.33 17.53
C ASP A 26 5.39 20.22 17.59
N ASN A 27 5.16 21.04 16.56
CA ASN A 27 4.02 21.96 16.46
C ASN A 27 2.82 21.35 15.71
N GLU A 28 2.94 20.14 15.17
CA GLU A 28 1.86 19.46 14.47
C GLU A 28 0.89 18.80 15.46
N LYS A 29 -0.39 18.77 15.08
CA LYS A 29 -1.43 18.07 15.83
C LYS A 29 -1.92 16.89 15.01
N VAL A 30 -1.82 15.71 15.60
CA VAL A 30 -2.26 14.46 14.99
C VAL A 30 -3.56 14.02 15.66
N PHE A 31 -4.52 13.61 14.85
CA PHE A 31 -5.81 13.08 15.31
C PHE A 31 -6.04 11.74 14.62
N HIS A 32 -6.52 10.75 15.39
CA HIS A 32 -6.85 9.42 14.88
C HIS A 32 -8.35 9.16 15.07
N PHE A 33 -9.00 8.71 14.00
CA PHE A 33 -10.42 8.36 14.00
C PHE A 33 -10.62 6.92 13.58
N ARG A 34 -11.56 6.22 14.24
CA ARG A 34 -12.03 4.89 13.85
C ARG A 34 -13.54 4.90 13.66
N LEU A 35 -14.06 3.92 12.93
CA LEU A 35 -15.49 3.64 12.95
C LEU A 35 -15.94 3.25 14.37
N LYS A 36 -17.09 3.80 14.77
CA LYS A 36 -17.74 3.47 16.05
C LYS A 36 -18.11 1.99 16.10
N GLU A 37 -18.80 1.54 15.07
CA GLU A 37 -19.21 0.15 14.92
C GLU A 37 -18.13 -0.62 14.15
N PRO A 38 -17.71 -1.80 14.63
CA PRO A 38 -16.84 -2.67 13.87
C PRO A 38 -17.57 -3.09 12.58
N ILE A 39 -16.81 -3.21 11.50
CA ILE A 39 -17.32 -3.70 10.22
C ILE A 39 -16.85 -5.13 10.01
N ALA A 40 -17.64 -5.88 9.23
CA ALA A 40 -17.31 -7.25 8.89
C ALA A 40 -15.95 -7.31 8.14
N PRO A 41 -15.10 -8.32 8.37
CA PRO A 41 -13.78 -8.43 7.74
C PRO A 41 -13.83 -8.32 6.21
N GLU A 42 -14.87 -8.84 5.57
CA GLU A 42 -15.06 -8.82 4.12
C GLU A 42 -15.26 -7.39 3.60
N ILE A 43 -16.03 -6.58 4.34
CA ILE A 43 -16.25 -5.17 4.02
C ILE A 43 -14.94 -4.40 4.18
N LEU A 44 -14.18 -4.68 5.25
CA LEU A 44 -12.87 -4.08 5.48
C LEU A 44 -11.88 -4.44 4.37
N SER A 45 -11.87 -5.70 3.90
CA SER A 45 -11.03 -6.12 2.76
C SER A 45 -11.36 -5.30 1.52
N ASN A 46 -12.65 -5.13 1.21
CA ASN A 46 -13.07 -4.30 0.07
C ASN A 46 -12.58 -2.85 0.19
N VAL A 47 -12.72 -2.23 1.37
CA VAL A 47 -12.17 -0.88 1.65
C VAL A 47 -10.68 -0.84 1.35
N ILE A 48 -9.92 -1.80 1.87
CA ILE A 48 -8.47 -1.87 1.71
C ILE A 48 -8.09 -2.05 0.23
N ASP A 49 -8.76 -2.95 -0.49
CA ASP A 49 -8.44 -3.25 -1.89
C ASP A 49 -8.77 -2.06 -2.81
N TYR A 50 -9.86 -1.33 -2.56
CA TYR A 50 -10.14 -0.08 -3.27
C TYR A 50 -9.10 1.00 -2.97
N ALA A 51 -8.69 1.17 -1.72
CA ALA A 51 -7.66 2.15 -1.38
C ALA A 51 -6.34 1.84 -2.10
N ARG A 52 -5.97 0.56 -2.19
CA ARG A 52 -4.77 0.10 -2.91
C ARG A 52 -4.87 0.33 -4.42
N ALA A 53 -6.04 0.10 -5.01
CA ALA A 53 -6.29 0.29 -6.44
C ALA A 53 -6.10 1.74 -6.92
N GLU A 54 -6.23 2.71 -6.01
CA GLU A 54 -6.10 4.15 -6.30
C GLU A 54 -4.67 4.68 -6.10
N ILE A 55 -3.70 3.84 -5.72
CA ILE A 55 -2.29 4.22 -5.59
C ILE A 55 -1.76 4.72 -6.95
N GLY A 56 -1.15 5.90 -6.96
CA GLY A 56 -0.59 6.55 -8.14
C GLY A 56 -1.50 7.57 -8.83
N ALA A 57 -2.81 7.58 -8.53
CA ALA A 57 -3.78 8.53 -9.09
C ALA A 57 -3.35 9.99 -8.85
N ARG A 58 -3.38 10.85 -9.88
CA ARG A 58 -2.91 12.24 -9.73
C ARG A 58 -3.79 13.00 -8.74
N TYR A 59 -3.14 13.82 -7.94
CA TYR A 59 -3.81 14.72 -7.02
C TYR A 59 -4.36 15.95 -7.74
N SER A 60 -5.61 16.29 -7.49
CA SER A 60 -6.23 17.49 -8.07
C SER A 60 -6.19 18.67 -7.09
N LEU A 61 -5.11 19.47 -7.14
CA LEU A 61 -5.03 20.72 -6.38
C LEU A 61 -6.16 21.69 -6.76
N LEU A 62 -6.54 21.72 -8.04
CA LEU A 62 -7.63 22.56 -8.53
C LEU A 62 -8.98 22.14 -7.95
N GLU A 63 -9.29 20.83 -7.85
CA GLU A 63 -10.55 20.39 -7.25
C GLU A 63 -10.54 20.51 -5.73
N ALA A 64 -9.40 20.27 -5.07
CA ALA A 64 -9.22 20.57 -3.65
C ALA A 64 -9.44 22.06 -3.35
N SER A 65 -8.99 22.98 -4.23
CA SER A 65 -9.23 24.42 -4.09
C SER A 65 -10.68 24.83 -4.37
N ARG A 66 -11.43 24.05 -5.17
CA ARG A 66 -12.84 24.31 -5.49
C ARG A 66 -13.77 23.94 -4.35
N LEU A 67 -13.41 22.96 -3.52
CA LEU A 67 -14.07 22.69 -2.24
C LEU A 67 -14.11 23.93 -1.34
N VAL A 68 -12.97 24.60 -1.21
CA VAL A 68 -12.85 25.86 -0.45
C VAL A 68 -13.72 26.98 -1.04
N ARG A 69 -14.10 26.89 -2.32
CA ARG A 69 -14.89 27.90 -3.05
C ARG A 69 -16.34 27.49 -3.35
N GLY A 70 -16.81 26.33 -2.86
CA GLY A 70 -18.22 25.91 -2.94
C GLY A 70 -18.77 25.50 -4.32
N ALA A 71 -17.92 25.28 -5.34
CA ALA A 71 -18.39 24.94 -6.69
C ALA A 71 -18.57 23.42 -6.88
N ARG A 72 -19.78 22.98 -7.30
CA ARG A 72 -20.14 21.57 -7.52
C ARG A 72 -20.21 21.24 -9.03
N LYS A 73 -19.37 20.33 -9.51
CA LYS A 73 -19.42 19.71 -10.85
C LYS A 73 -19.23 18.19 -10.70
N PRO A 74 -19.43 17.35 -11.74
CA PRO A 74 -19.07 15.93 -11.67
C PRO A 74 -17.58 15.77 -11.34
N GLY A 75 -17.25 14.89 -10.38
CA GLY A 75 -15.87 14.65 -9.97
C GLY A 75 -15.06 13.95 -11.05
N SER A 76 -13.79 14.32 -11.22
CA SER A 76 -12.88 13.58 -12.11
C SER A 76 -12.33 12.30 -11.44
N LYS A 77 -11.57 11.51 -12.22
CA LYS A 77 -10.78 10.38 -11.70
C LYS A 77 -9.67 10.82 -10.73
N ARG A 78 -9.31 12.10 -10.71
CA ARG A 78 -8.27 12.63 -9.83
C ARG A 78 -8.74 12.64 -8.37
N GLN A 79 -7.80 12.44 -7.46
CA GLN A 79 -8.10 12.30 -6.04
C GLN A 79 -7.60 13.50 -5.23
N PHE A 80 -8.15 13.68 -4.03
CA PHE A 80 -7.52 14.42 -2.94
C PHE A 80 -7.81 13.69 -1.63
N CYS A 81 -7.06 13.99 -0.56
CA CYS A 81 -6.97 13.15 0.63
C CYS A 81 -8.33 12.75 1.24
N SER A 82 -9.21 13.72 1.48
CA SER A 82 -10.55 13.46 2.04
C SER A 82 -11.48 12.74 1.07
N ARG A 83 -11.40 13.03 -0.24
CA ARG A 83 -12.18 12.32 -1.28
C ARG A 83 -11.81 10.85 -1.37
N LEU A 84 -10.51 10.51 -1.30
CA LEU A 84 -10.09 9.11 -1.36
C LEU A 84 -10.71 8.32 -0.20
N VAL A 85 -10.56 8.82 1.03
CA VAL A 85 -11.16 8.20 2.22
C VAL A 85 -12.68 8.06 2.04
N ALA A 86 -13.38 9.13 1.68
CA ALA A 86 -14.84 9.08 1.54
C ALA A 86 -15.30 8.13 0.42
N ARG A 87 -14.61 8.08 -0.73
CA ARG A 87 -14.95 7.18 -1.85
C ARG A 87 -14.74 5.72 -1.48
N VAL A 88 -13.63 5.41 -0.82
CA VAL A 88 -13.30 4.04 -0.42
C VAL A 88 -14.35 3.48 0.54
N TYR A 89 -14.73 4.24 1.57
CA TYR A 89 -15.79 3.82 2.50
C TYR A 89 -17.16 3.75 1.80
N LYS A 90 -17.48 4.73 0.94
CA LYS A 90 -18.75 4.72 0.21
C LYS A 90 -18.93 3.50 -0.70
N ARG A 91 -17.85 3.05 -1.37
CA ARG A 91 -17.89 1.81 -2.17
C ARG A 91 -18.15 0.56 -1.35
N ALA A 92 -17.77 0.59 -0.08
CA ALA A 92 -18.08 -0.47 0.87
C ALA A 92 -19.46 -0.30 1.55
N GLY A 93 -20.30 0.64 1.05
CA GLY A 93 -21.63 0.91 1.59
C GLY A 93 -21.65 1.82 2.82
N ILE A 94 -20.53 2.48 3.15
CA ILE A 94 -20.39 3.32 4.35
C ILE A 94 -20.27 4.78 3.92
N ASP A 95 -21.36 5.53 4.03
CA ASP A 95 -21.38 6.95 3.73
C ASP A 95 -20.84 7.76 4.93
N LEU A 96 -19.52 7.94 5.00
CA LEU A 96 -18.90 8.80 6.04
C LEU A 96 -19.36 10.26 5.96
N VAL A 97 -19.69 10.72 4.75
CA VAL A 97 -20.14 12.07 4.44
C VAL A 97 -21.22 12.00 3.35
N PRO A 98 -22.14 13.00 3.26
CA PRO A 98 -23.20 12.99 2.25
C PRO A 98 -22.69 12.98 0.79
N ASN A 99 -21.51 13.56 0.54
CA ASN A 99 -20.90 13.60 -0.79
C ASN A 99 -19.43 13.20 -0.75
N ALA A 100 -19.14 11.96 -1.16
CA ALA A 100 -17.78 11.42 -1.20
C ALA A 100 -16.85 12.11 -2.22
N ASP A 101 -17.40 12.74 -3.27
CA ASP A 101 -16.60 13.44 -4.27
C ASP A 101 -16.18 14.85 -3.83
N TYR A 102 -16.88 15.40 -2.84
CA TYR A 102 -16.69 16.76 -2.34
C TYR A 102 -16.83 16.80 -0.82
N CYS A 103 -15.74 16.48 -0.13
CA CYS A 103 -15.61 16.62 1.31
C CYS A 103 -14.23 17.17 1.69
N SER A 104 -14.16 17.91 2.79
CA SER A 104 -12.94 18.33 3.45
C SER A 104 -12.54 17.32 4.54
N PRO A 105 -11.29 17.35 5.04
CA PRO A 105 -10.92 16.58 6.22
C PRO A 105 -11.80 16.88 7.45
N GLU A 106 -12.26 18.13 7.59
CA GLU A 106 -13.16 18.52 8.67
C GLU A 106 -14.55 17.87 8.55
N ASP A 107 -15.07 17.71 7.33
CA ASP A 107 -16.33 17.01 7.10
C ASP A 107 -16.24 15.53 7.54
N LEU A 108 -15.07 14.89 7.31
CA LEU A 108 -14.80 13.54 7.81
C LEU A 108 -14.72 13.54 9.34
N ARG A 109 -14.00 14.50 9.93
CA ARG A 109 -13.86 14.64 11.39
C ARG A 109 -15.20 14.76 12.10
N LEU A 110 -16.17 15.43 11.48
CA LEU A 110 -17.52 15.64 12.00
C LEU A 110 -18.48 14.48 11.69
N SER A 111 -18.03 13.42 11.03
CA SER A 111 -18.86 12.25 10.72
C SER A 111 -19.40 11.61 11.99
N SER A 112 -20.72 11.40 12.04
CA SER A 112 -21.38 10.73 13.17
C SER A 112 -20.98 9.25 13.29
N LEU A 113 -20.37 8.66 12.27
CA LEU A 113 -19.90 7.28 12.23
C LEU A 113 -18.50 7.10 12.82
N LEU A 114 -17.76 8.19 13.02
CA LEU A 114 -16.39 8.15 13.51
C LEU A 114 -16.31 8.55 14.99
N VAL A 115 -15.35 7.96 15.69
CA VAL A 115 -14.96 8.32 17.05
C VAL A 115 -13.46 8.59 17.08
N GLU A 116 -13.07 9.65 17.76
CA GLU A 116 -11.67 9.98 17.99
C GLU A 116 -11.05 8.97 18.97
N VAL A 117 -9.86 8.47 18.62
CA VAL A 117 -9.08 7.54 19.42
C VAL A 117 -7.83 8.26 19.88
N PRO A 118 -7.39 8.08 21.14
CA PRO A 118 -6.12 8.62 21.61
C PRO A 118 -4.98 8.17 20.70
N VAL A 119 -4.11 9.12 20.35
CA VAL A 119 -2.86 8.86 19.63
C VAL A 119 -1.69 9.19 20.55
N SER A 120 -0.72 8.29 20.65
CA SER A 120 0.57 8.55 21.28
C SER A 120 1.60 8.78 20.19
N THR A 121 2.40 9.82 20.33
CA THR A 121 3.61 10.03 19.53
C THR A 121 4.82 9.73 20.39
N GLU A 122 5.88 9.24 19.77
CA GLU A 122 7.16 8.99 20.42
C GLU A 122 8.22 9.93 19.84
N THR A 123 9.12 10.41 20.69
CA THR A 123 10.23 11.25 20.25
C THR A 123 11.30 10.36 19.65
N VAL A 124 11.62 10.58 18.38
CA VAL A 124 12.68 9.85 17.67
C VAL A 124 14.05 10.35 18.12
N SER A 125 14.95 9.43 18.41
CA SER A 125 16.32 9.76 18.83
C SER A 125 17.16 10.33 17.68
N ALA A 126 18.21 11.10 18.00
CA ALA A 126 19.13 11.59 16.98
C ALA A 126 19.88 10.45 16.26
N GLU A 127 20.20 9.38 16.96
CA GLU A 127 20.83 8.18 16.39
C GLU A 127 19.91 7.51 15.37
N GLU A 128 18.63 7.36 15.71
CA GLU A 128 17.64 6.81 14.80
C GLU A 128 17.47 7.71 13.56
N LEU A 129 17.39 9.04 13.72
CA LEU A 129 17.32 9.96 12.58
C LEU A 129 18.53 9.85 11.64
N GLU A 130 19.73 9.70 12.18
CA GLU A 130 20.94 9.47 11.37
C GLU A 130 20.90 8.11 10.67
N TRP A 131 20.46 7.05 11.38
CA TRP A 131 20.26 5.74 10.77
C TRP A 131 19.29 5.83 9.59
N TRP A 132 18.16 6.52 9.76
CA TRP A 132 17.17 6.75 8.71
C TRP A 132 17.72 7.51 7.50
N ARG A 133 18.65 8.45 7.70
CA ARG A 133 19.31 9.20 6.61
C ARG A 133 20.36 8.37 5.89
N ALA A 134 21.01 7.44 6.59
CA ALA A 134 22.09 6.62 6.07
C ALA A 134 21.61 5.39 5.27
N HIS A 135 20.34 4.99 5.40
CA HIS A 135 19.80 3.81 4.76
C HIS A 135 18.80 4.15 3.65
N ASP A 136 18.83 3.35 2.58
CA ASP A 136 17.85 3.48 1.51
C ASP A 136 16.44 3.19 1.99
N ASN A 137 15.50 4.05 1.63
CA ASN A 137 14.10 3.89 2.01
C ASN A 137 13.34 3.13 0.91
N PRO A 138 12.99 1.84 1.10
CA PRO A 138 12.29 1.06 0.08
C PRO A 138 10.90 1.63 -0.27
N ILE A 139 10.24 2.32 0.66
CA ILE A 139 8.96 2.99 0.39
C ILE A 139 9.18 4.16 -0.57
N GLN A 140 10.25 4.93 -0.37
CA GLN A 140 10.61 6.02 -1.27
C GLN A 140 11.06 5.52 -2.64
N ALA A 141 11.86 4.45 -2.69
CA ALA A 141 12.28 3.80 -3.92
C ALA A 141 11.08 3.29 -4.73
N MET A 142 10.14 2.59 -4.09
CA MET A 142 8.89 2.14 -4.73
C MET A 142 8.09 3.32 -5.29
N HIS A 143 7.96 4.39 -4.51
CA HIS A 143 7.23 5.58 -4.94
C HIS A 143 7.88 6.27 -6.15
N GLN A 144 9.20 6.41 -6.16
CA GLN A 144 9.93 6.98 -7.30
C GLN A 144 9.78 6.10 -8.54
N ALA A 145 9.95 4.79 -8.39
CA ALA A 145 9.81 3.84 -9.47
C ALA A 145 8.39 3.84 -10.08
N GLN A 146 7.36 3.84 -9.22
CA GLN A 146 5.97 3.91 -9.65
C GLN A 146 5.65 5.20 -10.42
N ASN A 147 6.12 6.35 -9.94
CA ASN A 147 5.90 7.61 -10.64
C ASN A 147 6.61 7.64 -12.00
N ALA A 148 7.83 7.12 -12.10
CA ALA A 148 8.54 7.03 -13.36
C ALA A 148 7.77 6.19 -14.40
N VAL A 149 7.20 5.05 -13.98
CA VAL A 149 6.35 4.21 -14.85
C VAL A 149 5.07 4.95 -15.27
N LEU A 150 4.39 5.61 -14.33
CA LEU A 150 3.16 6.34 -14.62
C LEU A 150 3.39 7.57 -15.51
N ASP A 151 4.51 8.26 -15.34
CA ASP A 151 4.86 9.41 -16.17
C ASP A 151 5.17 8.97 -17.61
N ALA A 152 5.84 7.83 -17.79
CA ALA A 152 6.01 7.22 -19.10
C ALA A 152 4.67 6.82 -19.72
N ALA A 153 3.77 6.18 -18.95
CA ALA A 153 2.44 5.83 -19.42
C ALA A 153 1.64 7.07 -19.87
N ARG A 154 1.69 8.14 -19.07
CA ARG A 154 1.02 9.42 -19.35
C ARG A 154 1.57 10.16 -20.57
N SER A 155 2.81 9.87 -20.96
CA SER A 155 3.37 10.40 -22.21
C SER A 155 2.72 9.80 -23.46
N VAL A 156 2.14 8.60 -23.34
CA VAL A 156 1.46 7.88 -24.43
C VAL A 156 -0.06 8.00 -24.33
N ASP A 157 -0.59 7.98 -23.11
CA ASP A 157 -2.01 8.17 -22.80
C ASP A 157 -2.20 9.09 -21.57
N PRO A 158 -2.54 10.37 -21.78
CA PRO A 158 -2.70 11.36 -20.71
C PRO A 158 -3.78 11.05 -19.67
N ASP A 159 -4.69 10.10 -19.96
CA ASP A 159 -5.80 9.72 -19.08
C ASP A 159 -5.43 8.63 -18.08
N VAL A 160 -4.21 8.08 -18.14
CA VAL A 160 -3.67 7.15 -17.14
C VAL A 160 -3.52 7.86 -15.80
N GLU A 161 -4.22 7.33 -14.79
CA GLU A 161 -4.13 7.83 -13.43
C GLU A 161 -3.40 6.84 -12.52
N SER A 162 -3.67 5.54 -12.63
CA SER A 162 -3.20 4.49 -11.72
C SER A 162 -2.49 3.34 -12.45
N PHE A 163 -1.86 2.44 -11.68
CA PHE A 163 -1.30 1.21 -12.23
C PHE A 163 -2.34 0.29 -12.87
N ASN A 164 -3.59 0.33 -12.39
CA ASN A 164 -4.67 -0.46 -12.99
C ASN A 164 -5.03 0.00 -14.40
N ASP A 165 -4.89 1.30 -14.70
CA ASP A 165 -5.13 1.83 -16.04
C ASP A 165 -4.08 1.31 -17.06
N LEU A 166 -2.91 0.85 -16.58
CA LEU A 166 -1.85 0.32 -17.46
C LEU A 166 -2.29 -0.96 -18.17
N TYR A 167 -3.15 -1.78 -17.55
CA TYR A 167 -3.65 -2.99 -18.20
C TYR A 167 -4.52 -2.64 -19.41
N SER A 168 -5.46 -1.70 -19.24
CA SER A 168 -6.28 -1.19 -20.35
C SER A 168 -5.44 -0.51 -21.42
N LEU A 169 -4.41 0.26 -21.02
CA LEU A 169 -3.46 0.85 -21.96
C LEU A 169 -2.78 -0.23 -22.83
N LEU A 170 -2.20 -1.26 -22.21
CA LEU A 170 -1.44 -2.31 -22.92
C LEU A 170 -2.31 -3.17 -23.84
N VAL A 171 -3.59 -3.36 -23.49
CA VAL A 171 -4.57 -4.04 -24.35
C VAL A 171 -4.91 -3.17 -25.56
N ASN A 172 -5.31 -1.92 -25.31
CA ASN A 172 -5.88 -1.04 -26.35
C ASN A 172 -4.83 -0.33 -27.22
N ARG A 173 -3.59 -0.21 -26.73
CA ARG A 173 -2.49 0.51 -27.38
C ARG A 173 -1.24 -0.37 -27.45
N PRO A 174 -1.17 -1.32 -28.41
CA PRO A 174 0.02 -2.17 -28.60
C PRO A 174 1.29 -1.34 -28.86
N ASP A 175 1.15 -0.15 -29.46
CA ASP A 175 2.24 0.80 -29.71
C ASP A 175 2.86 1.37 -28.43
N ALA A 176 2.14 1.35 -27.31
CA ALA A 176 2.65 1.79 -26.01
C ALA A 176 3.63 0.80 -25.37
N ASP A 177 3.65 -0.47 -25.82
CA ASP A 177 4.34 -1.56 -25.13
C ASP A 177 5.84 -1.31 -24.98
N GLN A 178 6.51 -0.81 -26.03
CA GLN A 178 7.96 -0.55 -25.96
C GLN A 178 8.30 0.55 -24.96
N VAL A 179 7.50 1.63 -24.91
CA VAL A 179 7.66 2.73 -23.96
C VAL A 179 7.48 2.20 -22.53
N MET A 180 6.44 1.39 -22.32
CA MET A 180 6.15 0.81 -21.02
C MET A 180 7.22 -0.20 -20.57
N ALA A 181 7.70 -1.06 -21.47
CA ALA A 181 8.74 -2.03 -21.15
C ALA A 181 10.06 -1.34 -20.81
N ALA A 182 10.42 -0.28 -21.53
CA ALA A 182 11.58 0.56 -21.21
C ALA A 182 11.42 1.25 -19.84
N ALA A 183 10.24 1.79 -19.54
CA ALA A 183 9.97 2.44 -18.26
C ALA A 183 10.02 1.46 -17.09
N LEU A 184 9.47 0.25 -17.23
CA LEU A 184 9.52 -0.79 -16.21
C LEU A 184 10.97 -1.18 -15.87
N ARG A 185 11.83 -1.32 -16.89
CA ARG A 185 13.26 -1.62 -16.70
C ARG A 185 14.05 -0.47 -16.10
N GLY A 186 13.84 0.75 -16.62
CA GLY A 186 14.63 1.92 -16.25
C GLY A 186 14.24 2.55 -14.92
N SER A 187 13.02 2.31 -14.43
CA SER A 187 12.51 2.91 -13.19
C SER A 187 13.00 2.24 -11.90
N GLY A 188 13.58 1.04 -11.99
CA GLY A 188 13.87 0.19 -10.84
C GLY A 188 12.65 -0.54 -10.26
N TYR A 189 11.45 -0.35 -10.83
CA TYR A 189 10.20 -0.96 -10.33
C TYR A 189 10.28 -2.48 -10.21
N LEU A 190 10.97 -3.13 -11.15
CA LEU A 190 11.15 -4.59 -11.20
C LEU A 190 12.13 -5.11 -10.12
N ASP A 191 12.87 -4.24 -9.44
CA ASP A 191 13.98 -4.60 -8.56
C ASP A 191 13.84 -4.11 -7.13
N VAL A 192 12.85 -3.26 -6.81
CA VAL A 192 12.64 -2.72 -5.44
C VAL A 192 12.54 -3.83 -4.38
N TRP A 193 11.99 -4.99 -4.73
CA TRP A 193 11.88 -6.14 -3.82
C TRP A 193 13.23 -6.62 -3.29
N ARG A 194 14.33 -6.42 -4.03
CA ARG A 194 15.67 -6.85 -3.64
C ARG A 194 16.17 -6.14 -2.39
N MET A 195 15.76 -4.89 -2.20
CA MET A 195 16.14 -4.11 -1.01
C MET A 195 15.73 -4.81 0.29
N GLU A 196 14.57 -5.47 0.29
CA GLU A 196 14.09 -6.18 1.47
C GLU A 196 14.89 -7.47 1.69
N THR A 197 15.18 -8.22 0.62
CA THR A 197 15.92 -9.48 0.71
C THR A 197 17.39 -9.25 1.07
N ASP A 198 17.97 -8.14 0.63
CA ASP A 198 19.35 -7.76 0.93
C ASP A 198 19.47 -7.27 2.38
N LEU A 199 18.46 -6.56 2.89
CA LEU A 199 18.45 -6.05 4.27
C LEU A 199 18.11 -7.14 5.30
N HIS A 200 17.25 -8.11 4.93
CA HIS A 200 16.80 -9.16 5.84
C HIS A 200 16.93 -10.57 5.23
N PRO A 201 18.14 -10.99 4.82
CA PRO A 201 18.34 -12.27 4.14
C PRO A 201 17.93 -13.46 5.02
N TRP A 202 18.01 -13.33 6.35
CA TRP A 202 17.57 -14.33 7.31
C TRP A 202 16.09 -14.70 7.21
N ARG A 203 15.25 -13.81 6.67
CA ARG A 203 13.82 -14.11 6.46
C ARG A 203 13.59 -15.16 5.38
N TYR A 204 14.57 -15.39 4.52
CA TYR A 204 14.48 -16.24 3.34
C TYR A 204 15.42 -17.46 3.40
N ASP A 205 16.20 -17.60 4.46
CA ASP A 205 17.19 -18.67 4.63
C ASP A 205 17.12 -19.23 6.06
N LEU A 206 16.80 -20.53 6.16
CA LEU A 206 16.65 -21.21 7.44
C LEU A 206 17.96 -21.29 8.24
N GLY A 207 19.11 -21.37 7.57
CA GLY A 207 20.41 -21.39 8.25
C GLY A 207 20.81 -20.02 8.79
N LEU A 208 20.36 -18.94 8.18
CA LEU A 208 20.57 -17.58 8.68
C LEU A 208 19.68 -17.27 9.89
N ILE A 209 18.39 -17.60 9.84
CA ILE A 209 17.47 -17.33 10.97
C ILE A 209 17.88 -18.11 12.23
N ASP A 210 18.37 -19.35 12.08
CA ASP A 210 18.84 -20.19 13.20
C ASP A 210 20.06 -19.60 13.94
N ARG A 211 20.80 -18.69 13.29
CA ARG A 211 21.97 -18.02 13.89
C ARG A 211 21.63 -16.73 14.63
N MET A 212 20.38 -16.26 14.55
CA MET A 212 19.95 -15.05 15.26
C MET A 212 19.72 -15.34 16.73
N THR A 213 20.52 -14.74 17.62
CA THR A 213 20.43 -15.01 19.08
C THR A 213 19.95 -13.83 19.91
N GLU A 214 20.00 -12.60 19.38
CA GLU A 214 19.87 -11.39 20.21
C GLU A 214 18.43 -10.93 20.47
N SER A 215 17.43 -11.53 19.82
CA SER A 215 16.01 -11.17 20.00
C SER A 215 15.06 -12.36 19.77
N GLN A 216 15.19 -13.44 20.56
CA GLN A 216 14.38 -14.65 20.36
C GLN A 216 12.86 -14.40 20.46
N GLU A 217 12.44 -13.46 21.31
CA GLU A 217 11.03 -13.09 21.47
C GLU A 217 10.50 -12.32 20.25
N GLU A 218 11.21 -11.29 19.79
CA GLU A 218 10.85 -10.54 18.57
C GLU A 218 10.87 -11.43 17.33
N LEU A 219 11.83 -12.36 17.26
CA LEU A 219 11.93 -13.33 16.18
C LEU A 219 10.73 -14.28 16.18
N ARG A 220 10.33 -14.75 17.36
CA ARG A 220 9.13 -15.57 17.54
C ARG A 220 7.87 -14.82 17.15
N GLU A 221 7.70 -13.57 17.58
CA GLU A 221 6.56 -12.72 17.19
C GLU A 221 6.50 -12.50 15.68
N TYR A 222 7.64 -12.16 15.07
CA TYR A 222 7.76 -12.02 13.62
C TYR A 222 7.35 -13.30 12.87
N CYS A 223 7.83 -14.47 13.32
CA CYS A 223 7.48 -15.74 12.68
C CYS A 223 5.99 -16.05 12.86
N ILE A 224 5.43 -15.80 14.04
CA ILE A 224 4.00 -15.98 14.33
C ILE A 224 3.17 -15.11 13.40
N ASP A 225 3.49 -13.83 13.28
CA ASP A 225 2.74 -12.91 12.42
C ASP A 225 2.88 -13.28 10.93
N THR A 226 4.05 -13.77 10.51
CA THR A 226 4.27 -14.25 9.15
C THR A 226 3.40 -15.47 8.80
N ILE A 227 3.12 -16.37 9.75
CA ILE A 227 2.27 -17.55 9.50
C ILE A 227 0.77 -17.30 9.72
N LYS A 228 0.39 -16.26 10.47
CA LYS A 228 -1.02 -15.85 10.65
C LYS A 228 -1.66 -15.35 9.35
N GLU A 229 -0.85 -14.82 8.44
CA GLU A 229 -1.28 -14.32 7.13
C GLU A 229 -0.95 -15.30 5.99
N ALA A 230 -0.69 -16.57 6.32
CA ALA A 230 -0.10 -17.52 5.39
C ALA A 230 -0.94 -17.76 4.13
N TYR A 231 -2.27 -17.65 4.23
CA TYR A 231 -3.20 -17.83 3.12
C TYR A 231 -3.82 -16.51 2.65
N SER A 232 -3.89 -15.48 3.48
CA SER A 232 -4.45 -14.16 3.08
C SER A 232 -3.43 -13.20 2.45
N GLY A 233 -2.15 -13.23 2.86
CA GLY A 233 -1.11 -12.33 2.36
C GLY A 233 -0.52 -12.72 0.98
N GLY A 234 -0.23 -14.01 0.80
CA GLY A 234 0.39 -14.54 -0.43
C GLY A 234 -0.56 -14.64 -1.63
N VAL A 235 -1.87 -14.73 -1.38
CA VAL A 235 -2.90 -14.82 -2.44
C VAL A 235 -2.86 -13.60 -3.34
N ARG A 236 -2.52 -12.41 -2.85
CA ARG A 236 -2.52 -11.19 -3.67
C ARG A 236 -1.53 -11.26 -4.83
N PHE A 237 -0.29 -11.67 -4.57
CA PHE A 237 0.72 -11.78 -5.64
C PHE A 237 0.33 -12.88 -6.64
N ALA A 238 -0.23 -14.00 -6.14
CA ALA A 238 -0.71 -15.09 -6.97
C ALA A 238 -1.91 -14.68 -7.86
N VAL A 239 -2.88 -13.95 -7.32
CA VAL A 239 -4.04 -13.42 -8.07
C VAL A 239 -3.58 -12.48 -9.18
N ASN A 240 -2.71 -11.52 -8.87
CA ASN A 240 -2.16 -10.61 -9.87
C ASN A 240 -1.37 -11.37 -10.94
N LEU A 241 -0.58 -12.38 -10.54
CA LEU A 241 0.15 -13.23 -11.49
C LEU A 241 -0.80 -13.96 -12.45
N VAL A 242 -1.87 -14.58 -11.94
CA VAL A 242 -2.86 -15.29 -12.75
C VAL A 242 -3.56 -14.35 -13.73
N GLN A 243 -3.96 -13.16 -13.27
CA GLN A 243 -4.57 -12.13 -14.11
C GLN A 243 -3.62 -11.67 -15.22
N LEU A 244 -2.37 -11.36 -14.89
CA LEU A 244 -1.35 -10.97 -15.87
C LEU A 244 -1.07 -12.08 -16.88
N GLN A 245 -1.00 -13.34 -16.44
CA GLN A 245 -0.80 -14.49 -17.32
C GLN A 245 -1.99 -14.72 -18.25
N ALA A 246 -3.22 -14.54 -17.77
CA ALA A 246 -4.41 -14.58 -18.63
C ALA A 246 -4.36 -13.46 -19.66
N LEU A 247 -4.10 -12.22 -19.21
CA LEU A 247 -4.05 -11.05 -20.08
C LEU A 247 -2.96 -11.17 -21.15
N ASN A 248 -1.77 -11.65 -20.80
CA ASN A 248 -0.66 -11.82 -21.74
C ASN A 248 -0.87 -12.99 -22.72
N ARG A 249 -1.70 -13.98 -22.36
CA ARG A 249 -2.09 -15.04 -23.28
C ARG A 249 -3.00 -14.50 -24.39
N GLU A 250 -3.92 -13.60 -24.04
CA GLU A 250 -4.85 -12.97 -24.99
C GLU A 250 -4.20 -11.81 -25.77
N HIS A 251 -3.34 -11.04 -25.10
CA HIS A 251 -2.66 -9.87 -25.64
C HIS A 251 -1.16 -9.93 -25.32
N PRO A 252 -0.36 -10.67 -26.10
CA PRO A 252 1.07 -10.80 -25.84
C PRO A 252 1.79 -9.44 -25.88
N ARG A 253 2.43 -9.07 -24.78
CA ARG A 253 3.18 -7.82 -24.60
C ARG A 253 4.45 -8.05 -23.82
N GLU A 254 5.52 -7.34 -24.17
CA GLU A 254 6.76 -7.37 -23.42
C GLU A 254 6.58 -6.82 -22.00
N SER A 255 5.81 -5.73 -21.85
CA SER A 255 5.51 -5.12 -20.55
C SER A 255 4.74 -6.06 -19.63
N LEU A 256 3.84 -6.88 -20.18
CA LEU A 256 3.11 -7.88 -19.39
C LEU A 256 4.03 -9.04 -18.99
N ARG A 257 4.93 -9.49 -19.87
CA ARG A 257 5.94 -10.51 -19.54
C ARG A 257 6.85 -10.05 -18.39
N LEU A 258 7.35 -8.81 -18.43
CA LEU A 258 8.19 -8.26 -17.36
C LEU A 258 7.46 -8.24 -16.01
N GLN A 259 6.18 -7.87 -16.00
CA GLN A 259 5.37 -7.92 -14.78
C GLN A 259 5.11 -9.36 -14.32
N ILE A 260 4.85 -10.30 -15.23
CA ILE A 260 4.72 -11.73 -14.90
C ILE A 260 5.98 -12.22 -14.18
N GLU A 261 7.17 -11.89 -14.68
CA GLU A 261 8.46 -12.28 -14.08
C GLU A 261 8.65 -11.68 -12.68
N LEU A 262 8.30 -10.41 -12.50
CA LEU A 262 8.26 -9.77 -11.18
C LEU A 262 7.32 -10.53 -10.24
N TYR A 263 6.07 -10.74 -10.63
CA TYR A 263 5.08 -11.37 -9.75
C TYR A 263 5.39 -12.85 -9.45
N GLN A 264 6.00 -13.59 -10.38
CA GLN A 264 6.55 -14.92 -10.10
C GLN A 264 7.60 -14.87 -8.99
N THR A 265 8.49 -13.86 -9.04
CA THR A 265 9.51 -13.65 -8.01
C THR A 265 8.88 -13.29 -6.67
N LEU A 266 7.90 -12.39 -6.65
CA LEU A 266 7.20 -11.99 -5.42
C LEU A 266 6.45 -13.16 -4.78
N VAL A 267 5.76 -13.99 -5.56
CA VAL A 267 5.09 -15.22 -5.08
C VAL A 267 6.12 -16.17 -4.47
N ARG A 268 7.26 -16.37 -5.14
CA ARG A 268 8.32 -17.25 -4.64
C ARG A 268 8.92 -16.74 -3.34
N ASN A 269 9.22 -15.45 -3.26
CA ASN A 269 9.80 -14.84 -2.06
C ASN A 269 8.82 -14.94 -0.89
N ASP A 270 7.55 -14.63 -1.10
CA ASP A 270 6.51 -14.80 -0.08
C ASP A 270 6.43 -16.24 0.44
N GLN A 271 6.41 -17.22 -0.48
CA GLN A 271 6.41 -18.64 -0.12
C GLN A 271 7.64 -19.03 0.71
N LEU A 272 8.85 -18.66 0.27
CA LEU A 272 10.08 -18.95 0.99
C LEU A 272 10.09 -18.34 2.39
N ARG A 273 9.68 -17.08 2.51
CA ARG A 273 9.58 -16.38 3.80
C ARG A 273 8.66 -17.10 4.77
N ARG A 274 7.51 -17.59 4.28
CA ARG A 274 6.57 -18.38 5.09
C ARG A 274 7.13 -19.74 5.47
N GLU A 275 7.78 -20.44 4.55
CA GLU A 275 8.41 -21.75 4.83
C GLU A 275 9.51 -21.64 5.88
N VAL A 276 10.34 -20.60 5.83
CA VAL A 276 11.38 -20.35 6.81
C VAL A 276 10.79 -20.07 8.19
N ALA A 277 9.80 -19.17 8.28
CA ALA A 277 9.11 -18.87 9.54
C ALA A 277 8.40 -20.11 10.12
N TYR A 278 7.74 -20.88 9.27
CA TYR A 278 7.10 -22.14 9.64
C TYR A 278 8.11 -23.15 10.20
N ALA A 279 9.21 -23.40 9.46
CA ALA A 279 10.21 -24.38 9.85
C ALA A 279 10.88 -24.00 11.17
N TRP A 280 11.18 -22.71 11.36
CA TRP A 280 11.74 -22.21 12.61
C TRP A 280 10.78 -22.36 13.78
N LEU A 281 9.50 -21.98 13.65
CA LEU A 281 8.49 -22.19 14.70
C LEU A 281 8.24 -23.67 14.98
N SER A 282 8.20 -24.52 13.96
CA SER A 282 8.02 -25.96 14.13
C SER A 282 9.12 -26.57 15.01
N LYS A 283 10.37 -26.10 14.83
CA LYS A 283 11.54 -26.56 15.56
C LYS A 283 11.62 -25.99 16.98
N HIS A 284 11.31 -24.71 17.17
CA HIS A 284 11.56 -23.99 18.42
C HIS A 284 10.30 -23.78 19.28
N TYR A 285 9.14 -23.62 18.67
CA TYR A 285 7.86 -23.28 19.32
C TYR A 285 6.66 -24.00 18.67
N PRO A 286 6.62 -25.34 18.66
CA PRO A 286 5.62 -26.12 17.92
C PRO A 286 4.18 -25.87 18.38
N ASP A 287 3.97 -25.45 19.63
CA ASP A 287 2.63 -25.16 20.14
C ASP A 287 2.07 -23.82 19.64
N ASP A 288 2.93 -22.82 19.39
CA ASP A 288 2.49 -21.58 18.75
C ASP A 288 2.10 -21.80 17.31
N LEU A 289 2.86 -22.65 16.61
CA LEU A 289 2.54 -23.03 15.25
C LEU A 289 1.14 -23.64 15.18
N LYS A 290 0.81 -24.58 16.08
CA LYS A 290 -0.54 -25.17 16.16
C LYS A 290 -1.62 -24.13 16.46
N ARG A 291 -1.32 -23.14 17.30
CA ARG A 291 -2.28 -22.14 17.77
C ARG A 291 -2.54 -21.02 16.75
N HIS A 292 -1.51 -20.61 16.03
CA HIS A 292 -1.53 -19.38 15.23
C HIS A 292 -1.47 -19.61 13.72
N MET A 293 -1.13 -20.81 13.27
CA MET A 293 -1.17 -21.11 11.84
C MET A 293 -2.61 -20.92 11.35
N GLU A 294 -2.75 -20.07 10.33
CA GLU A 294 -4.04 -19.86 9.67
C GLU A 294 -4.60 -21.21 9.20
N GLN A 295 -5.79 -21.55 9.68
CA GLN A 295 -6.50 -22.75 9.27
C GLN A 295 -7.54 -22.32 8.23
N ILE A 296 -7.44 -22.84 7.01
CA ILE A 296 -8.53 -22.69 6.05
C ILE A 296 -9.67 -23.59 6.53
N GLU A 297 -10.78 -22.99 6.97
CA GLU A 297 -12.03 -23.72 7.14
C GLU A 297 -12.51 -24.18 5.75
N LEU A 298 -12.55 -25.50 5.55
CA LEU A 298 -13.14 -26.13 4.37
C LEU A 298 -14.59 -25.63 4.20
N HIS A 299 -14.95 -25.16 3.01
CA HIS A 299 -16.27 -24.62 2.67
C HIS A 299 -16.67 -23.29 3.32
N SER A 300 -15.70 -22.46 3.75
CA SER A 300 -15.97 -21.05 4.06
C SER A 300 -16.13 -20.21 2.79
N ALA A 301 -16.67 -19.00 2.91
CA ALA A 301 -16.82 -18.05 1.79
C ALA A 301 -15.48 -17.58 1.17
N TYR A 302 -14.35 -18.06 1.70
CA TYR A 302 -12.99 -17.85 1.18
C TYR A 302 -12.57 -18.91 0.12
N TRP A 303 -13.40 -19.94 -0.11
CA TRP A 303 -13.30 -20.89 -1.23
C TRP A 303 -14.02 -20.37 -2.48
#